data_AF-A0A9X1HDL6-F1
#
_entry.id   AF-A0A9X1HDL6-F1
#
_cell.length_a   1.000
_cell.length_b   1.000
_cell.length_c   1.000
_cell.angle_alpha   90.00
_cell.angle_beta   90.00
_cell.angle_gamma   90.00
#
_symmetry.space_group_name_H-M   'P 1'
#
loop_
_entity.id
_entity.type
_entity.pdbx_description
1 polymer ?
#
loop_
_entity_poly.entity_id
_entity_poly.type
_entity_poly.pdbx_seq_one_letter_code
_entity_poly.pdbx_strand_id
1 'polypeptide(L)'
;MRFYFIFFFFIIFNCFGQELSEINKVLEISDTLEHKQEIRIYKDYSITNSINILRMFDEGENNWKVIIYYYAKSIPQVTKIDVFNFPKENIGKLRPKDAELIWLNLLITNIEFLPSMESIRYKFGKPKIDSDRGERVISTSKNYVLDGVGYKVYVRNGKNTNNFSFDNPKSYLKYYPTVDELISYNELLSVLEKEFSF
;
A
#
# COMPACT_ATOMS: atom_id res chain seq x y z
N MET A 1 9.84 -42.85 25.56
CA MET A 1 9.83 -41.38 25.50
C MET A 1 10.35 -40.95 24.14
N ARG A 2 9.47 -40.63 23.20
CA ARG A 2 9.82 -40.34 21.82
C ARG A 2 8.98 -39.14 21.35
N PHE A 3 9.69 -38.16 20.79
CA PHE A 3 9.20 -37.00 20.03
C PHE A 3 8.46 -35.89 20.80
N TYR A 4 9.22 -35.11 21.58
CA TYR A 4 8.94 -33.68 21.74
C TYR A 4 9.92 -32.88 20.88
N PHE A 5 9.64 -32.80 19.58
CA PHE A 5 10.36 -31.89 18.67
C PHE A 5 9.40 -31.39 17.58
N ILE A 6 8.24 -30.88 18.01
CA ILE A 6 7.32 -30.16 17.13
C ILE A 6 6.83 -28.94 17.91
N PHE A 7 7.68 -27.94 18.13
CA PHE A 7 7.24 -26.60 18.55
C PHE A 7 8.32 -25.54 18.34
N PHE A 8 8.98 -25.53 17.17
CA PHE A 8 9.92 -24.46 16.82
C PHE A 8 9.73 -23.98 15.39
N PHE A 9 8.49 -23.69 14.99
CA PHE A 9 8.21 -23.12 13.66
C PHE A 9 7.09 -22.07 13.60
N PHE A 10 6.82 -21.34 14.69
CA PHE A 10 5.76 -20.31 14.70
C PHE A 10 6.18 -18.89 15.07
N ILE A 11 7.47 -18.59 15.32
CA ILE A 11 7.85 -17.29 15.90
C ILE A 11 8.34 -16.25 14.88
N ILE A 12 8.56 -16.60 13.60
CA ILE A 12 9.25 -15.67 12.67
C ILE A 12 8.31 -14.83 11.76
N PHE A 13 7.00 -15.02 11.80
CA PHE A 13 6.08 -14.35 10.85
C PHE A 13 5.45 -13.02 11.32
N ASN A 14 5.77 -12.50 12.51
CA ASN A 14 5.04 -11.36 13.08
C ASN A 14 5.78 -10.00 13.13
N CYS A 15 7.04 -9.90 12.67
CA CYS A 15 7.81 -8.65 12.86
C CYS A 15 7.19 -7.41 12.18
N PHE A 16 6.53 -7.55 11.02
CA PHE A 16 5.91 -6.41 10.32
C PHE A 16 4.46 -6.12 10.74
N GLY A 17 3.82 -7.02 11.48
CA GLY A 17 2.47 -6.81 12.01
C GLY A 17 2.47 -5.96 13.27
N GLN A 18 3.53 -6.06 14.07
CA GLN A 18 3.65 -5.40 15.37
C GLN A 18 3.72 -3.87 15.23
N GLU A 19 4.54 -3.33 14.32
CA GLU A 19 4.67 -1.88 14.13
C GLU A 19 3.35 -1.22 13.69
N LEU A 20 2.59 -1.85 12.79
CA LEU A 20 1.31 -1.30 12.33
C LEU A 20 0.22 -1.36 13.39
N SER A 21 0.19 -2.42 14.20
CA SER A 21 -0.77 -2.52 15.30
C SER A 21 -0.52 -1.44 16.35
N GLU A 22 0.74 -1.12 16.63
CA GLU A 22 1.11 0.00 17.51
C GLU A 22 0.68 1.35 16.94
N ILE A 23 0.91 1.59 15.64
CA ILE A 23 0.43 2.80 14.97
C ILE A 23 -1.10 2.88 15.04
N ASN A 24 -1.81 1.81 14.65
CA ASN A 24 -3.27 1.76 14.66
C ASN A 24 -3.85 2.03 16.05
N LYS A 25 -3.19 1.51 17.10
CA LYS A 25 -3.56 1.78 18.49
C LYS A 25 -3.45 3.27 18.82
N VAL A 26 -2.40 3.96 18.38
CA VAL A 26 -2.25 5.41 18.56
C VAL A 26 -3.29 6.19 17.75
N LEU A 27 -3.64 5.69 16.55
CA LEU A 27 -4.68 6.28 15.70
C LEU A 27 -6.11 5.97 16.19
N GLU A 28 -6.26 5.12 17.22
CA GLU A 28 -7.54 4.59 17.70
C GLU A 28 -8.38 3.92 16.59
N ILE A 29 -7.72 3.20 15.69
CA ILE A 29 -8.38 2.41 14.62
C ILE A 29 -8.13 0.92 14.81
N SER A 30 -9.07 0.09 14.36
CA SER A 30 -8.93 -1.38 14.39
C SER A 30 -7.77 -1.86 13.50
N ASP A 31 -7.14 -2.98 13.85
CA ASP A 31 -6.15 -3.64 12.97
C ASP A 31 -6.76 -4.27 11.71
N THR A 32 -8.08 -4.40 11.69
CA THR A 32 -8.84 -4.94 10.56
C THR A 32 -9.65 -3.85 9.89
N LEU A 33 -9.98 -4.06 8.62
CA LEU A 33 -10.94 -3.22 7.92
C LEU A 33 -12.33 -3.43 8.54
N GLU A 34 -13.03 -2.34 8.82
CA GLU A 34 -14.29 -2.31 9.58
C GLU A 34 -15.49 -2.16 8.64
N HIS A 35 -15.31 -1.46 7.52
CA HIS A 35 -16.38 -1.18 6.57
C HIS A 35 -16.38 -2.17 5.40
N LYS A 36 -17.52 -2.27 4.70
CA LYS A 36 -17.64 -3.12 3.49
C LYS A 36 -16.80 -2.58 2.33
N GLN A 37 -16.70 -1.26 2.22
CA GLN A 37 -15.84 -0.57 1.28
C GLN A 37 -14.88 0.27 2.10
N GLU A 38 -13.62 -0.13 2.11
CA GLU A 38 -12.58 0.55 2.86
C GLU A 38 -11.23 0.33 2.21
N ILE A 39 -10.43 1.39 2.17
CA ILE A 39 -9.03 1.33 1.82
C ILE A 39 -8.21 2.04 2.90
N ARG A 40 -7.08 1.43 3.26
CA ARG A 40 -6.05 2.03 4.11
C ARG A 40 -4.71 1.95 3.42
N ILE A 41 -4.01 3.07 3.35
CA ILE A 41 -2.70 3.17 2.72
C ILE A 41 -1.75 3.82 3.71
N TYR A 42 -0.73 3.06 4.09
CA TYR A 42 0.37 3.50 4.93
C TYR A 42 1.51 3.86 3.99
N LYS A 43 1.83 5.15 3.90
CA LYS A 43 2.95 5.69 3.13
C LYS A 43 4.08 5.97 4.10
N ASP A 44 5.16 5.21 3.94
CA ASP A 44 6.33 5.30 4.78
C ASP A 44 7.56 5.63 3.92
N TYR A 45 8.27 6.68 4.29
CA TYR A 45 9.54 7.00 3.65
C TYR A 45 10.63 6.28 4.44
N SER A 46 11.45 5.47 3.76
CA SER A 46 12.49 4.66 4.39
C SER A 46 13.49 5.49 5.23
N ILE A 47 13.58 6.79 4.99
CA ILE A 47 14.53 7.72 5.62
C ILE A 47 13.86 8.71 6.60
N THR A 48 12.55 8.98 6.47
CA THR A 48 11.92 10.02 7.30
C THR A 48 11.26 9.46 8.55
N ASN A 49 11.20 10.28 9.61
CA ASN A 49 10.50 9.95 10.85
C ASN A 49 8.99 10.21 10.76
N SER A 50 8.38 10.21 9.57
CA SER A 50 6.95 10.47 9.39
C SER A 50 6.29 9.42 8.50
N ILE A 51 5.11 8.96 8.93
CA ILE A 51 4.23 8.08 8.19
C ILE A 51 2.95 8.85 7.89
N ASN A 52 2.49 8.82 6.64
CA ASN A 52 1.18 9.32 6.29
C ASN A 52 0.24 8.12 6.09
N ILE A 53 -0.91 8.13 6.77
CA ILE A 53 -1.92 7.09 6.64
C ILE A 53 -3.16 7.71 6.01
N LEU A 54 -3.54 7.23 4.82
CA LEU A 54 -4.84 7.56 4.23
C LEU A 54 -5.82 6.43 4.52
N ARG A 55 -7.00 6.79 5.02
CA ARG A 55 -8.12 5.87 5.25
C ARG A 55 -9.36 6.43 4.56
N MET A 56 -9.93 5.70 3.60
CA MET A 56 -11.18 6.05 2.93
C MET A 56 -12.18 4.91 3.09
N PHE A 57 -13.41 5.22 3.49
CA PHE A 57 -14.47 4.23 3.70
C PHE A 57 -15.86 4.81 3.45
N ASP A 58 -16.80 3.93 3.12
CA ASP A 58 -18.23 4.22 3.12
C ASP A 58 -18.82 3.89 4.50
N GLU A 59 -19.43 4.89 5.14
CA GLU A 59 -20.22 4.73 6.38
C GLU A 59 -21.59 4.09 6.11
N GLY A 60 -21.94 3.90 4.83
CA GLY A 60 -23.18 3.32 4.36
C GLY A 60 -24.01 4.36 3.63
N GLU A 61 -24.87 3.89 2.70
CA GLU A 61 -25.75 4.75 1.91
C GLU A 61 -24.99 5.82 1.09
N ASN A 62 -23.76 5.50 0.65
CA ASN A 62 -22.90 6.40 -0.13
C ASN A 62 -22.39 7.62 0.67
N ASN A 63 -22.28 7.48 1.99
CA ASN A 63 -21.71 8.50 2.88
C ASN A 63 -20.24 8.20 3.12
N TRP A 64 -19.38 8.79 2.29
CA TRP A 64 -17.95 8.51 2.35
C TRP A 64 -17.22 9.42 3.31
N LYS A 65 -16.22 8.85 3.97
CA LYS A 65 -15.28 9.57 4.82
C LYS A 65 -13.85 9.22 4.43
N VAL A 66 -13.04 10.26 4.30
CA VAL A 66 -11.59 10.14 4.06
C VAL A 66 -10.87 10.84 5.19
N ILE A 67 -9.92 10.15 5.81
CA ILE A 67 -9.10 10.66 6.90
C ILE A 67 -7.64 10.45 6.51
N ILE A 68 -6.84 11.51 6.59
CA ILE A 68 -5.39 11.45 6.40
C ILE A 68 -4.72 11.78 7.74
N TYR A 69 -4.02 10.80 8.30
CA TYR A 69 -3.25 10.94 9.52
C TYR A 69 -1.79 11.18 9.16
N TYR A 70 -1.16 12.12 9.85
CA TYR A 70 0.29 12.35 9.81
C TYR A 70 0.85 11.90 11.14
N TYR A 71 1.67 10.86 11.12
CA TYR A 71 2.19 10.18 12.30
C TYR A 71 3.69 10.37 12.39
N ALA A 72 4.21 10.80 13.54
CA ALA A 72 5.65 10.88 13.77
C ALA A 72 6.17 9.59 14.41
N LYS A 73 7.17 8.96 13.80
CA LYS A 73 7.84 7.76 14.33
C LYS A 73 8.70 8.06 15.56
N SER A 74 9.39 9.20 15.57
CA SER A 74 10.31 9.59 16.65
C SER A 74 9.60 9.95 17.95
N ILE A 75 8.35 10.42 17.85
CA ILE A 75 7.47 10.70 18.98
C ILE A 75 6.15 10.06 18.57
N PRO A 76 5.82 8.84 19.05
CA PRO A 76 4.68 8.02 18.61
C PRO A 76 3.31 8.70 18.76
N GLN A 77 3.03 9.70 17.93
CA GLN A 77 1.88 10.57 18.06
C GLN A 77 1.42 11.06 16.69
N VAL A 78 0.12 11.38 16.62
CA VAL A 78 -0.47 12.05 15.46
C VAL A 78 -0.15 13.53 15.51
N THR A 79 0.48 14.05 14.48
CA THR A 79 0.86 15.47 14.37
C THR A 79 -0.19 16.29 13.64
N LYS A 80 -0.97 15.65 12.75
CA LYS A 80 -2.04 16.29 11.97
C LYS A 80 -3.07 15.26 11.53
N ILE A 81 -4.32 15.71 11.43
CA ILE A 81 -5.44 14.94 10.85
C ILE A 81 -6.17 15.84 9.86
N ASP A 82 -6.30 15.39 8.61
CA ASP A 82 -7.19 15.99 7.62
C ASP A 82 -8.41 15.09 7.43
N VAL A 83 -9.63 15.66 7.44
CA VAL A 83 -10.89 14.91 7.29
C VAL A 83 -11.69 15.47 6.12
N PHE A 84 -12.19 14.59 5.25
CA PHE A 84 -13.07 14.90 4.14
C PHE A 84 -14.34 14.05 4.26
N ASN A 85 -15.50 14.70 4.36
CA ASN A 85 -16.79 14.02 4.35
C ASN A 85 -17.49 14.24 3.00
N PHE A 86 -18.24 13.23 2.57
CA PHE A 86 -19.02 13.24 1.34
C PHE A 86 -20.44 12.72 1.59
N PRO A 87 -21.45 13.20 0.84
CA PRO A 87 -21.34 14.20 -0.23
C PRO A 87 -20.98 15.59 0.31
N LYS A 88 -20.18 16.35 -0.45
CA LYS A 88 -19.87 17.73 -0.09
C LYS A 88 -21.06 18.63 -0.41
N GLU A 89 -21.36 19.58 0.48
CA GLU A 89 -22.32 20.64 0.19
C GLU A 89 -21.89 21.41 -1.06
N ASN A 90 -22.89 21.85 -1.85
CA ASN A 90 -22.65 22.53 -3.10
C ASN A 90 -22.23 23.99 -2.83
N ILE A 91 -20.93 24.25 -2.75
CA ILE A 91 -20.39 25.59 -2.50
C ILE A 91 -20.18 26.30 -3.85
N GLY A 92 -21.21 27.03 -4.30
CA GLY A 92 -21.13 27.90 -5.47
C GLY A 92 -21.21 27.16 -6.81
N LYS A 93 -20.33 27.52 -7.77
CA LYS A 93 -20.34 26.98 -9.15
C LYS A 93 -19.45 25.74 -9.35
N LEU A 94 -18.65 25.36 -8.36
CA LEU A 94 -17.76 24.20 -8.46
C LEU A 94 -18.57 22.93 -8.17
N ARG A 95 -18.49 21.96 -9.08
CA ARG A 95 -19.13 20.65 -8.84
C ARG A 95 -18.46 19.98 -7.64
N PRO A 96 -19.22 19.50 -6.65
CA PRO A 96 -18.66 18.76 -5.53
C PRO A 96 -17.96 17.50 -6.05
N LYS A 97 -16.85 17.14 -5.41
CA LYS A 97 -16.16 15.87 -5.68
C LYS A 97 -17.10 14.71 -5.35
N ASP A 98 -17.15 13.73 -6.24
CA ASP A 98 -17.95 12.52 -6.10
C ASP A 98 -17.06 11.39 -5.53
N ALA A 99 -17.34 10.97 -4.30
CA ALA A 99 -16.55 9.95 -3.64
C ALA A 99 -16.76 8.55 -4.22
N GLU A 100 -17.94 8.25 -4.76
CA GLU A 100 -18.20 7.00 -5.46
C GLU A 100 -17.33 6.92 -6.71
N LEU A 101 -17.25 8.02 -7.47
CA LEU A 101 -16.35 8.09 -8.62
C LEU A 101 -14.87 7.94 -8.23
N ILE A 102 -14.44 8.54 -7.11
CA ILE A 102 -13.07 8.36 -6.60
C ILE A 102 -12.82 6.89 -6.25
N TRP A 103 -13.77 6.24 -5.57
CA TRP A 103 -13.69 4.83 -5.23
C TRP A 103 -13.58 3.94 -6.47
N LEU A 104 -14.44 4.17 -7.48
CA LEU A 104 -14.39 3.45 -8.75
C LEU A 104 -13.04 3.66 -9.47
N ASN A 105 -12.49 4.88 -9.45
CA ASN A 105 -11.17 5.17 -10.00
C ASN A 105 -10.05 4.43 -9.26
N LEU A 106 -10.18 4.14 -7.96
CA LEU A 106 -9.25 3.26 -7.25
C LEU A 106 -9.42 1.80 -7.70
N LEU A 107 -10.66 1.32 -7.85
CA LEU A 107 -10.92 -0.07 -8.24
C LEU A 107 -10.40 -0.42 -9.64
N ILE A 108 -10.52 0.49 -10.61
CA ILE A 108 -10.01 0.24 -11.98
C ILE A 108 -8.49 0.07 -12.04
N THR A 109 -7.74 0.44 -10.99
CA THR A 109 -6.30 0.17 -10.87
C THR A 109 -6.00 -1.30 -10.49
N ASN A 110 -7.01 -2.16 -10.45
CA ASN A 110 -6.95 -3.56 -10.03
C ASN A 110 -6.50 -3.77 -8.58
N ILE A 111 -6.73 -2.78 -7.71
CA ILE A 111 -6.25 -2.79 -6.32
C ILE A 111 -6.67 -4.02 -5.51
N GLU A 112 -7.81 -4.62 -5.86
CA GLU A 112 -8.33 -5.86 -5.26
C GLU A 112 -7.50 -7.11 -5.59
N PHE A 113 -6.58 -7.02 -6.56
CA PHE A 113 -5.81 -8.15 -7.09
C PHE A 113 -4.31 -7.88 -7.15
N LEU A 114 -3.88 -6.64 -6.88
CA LEU A 114 -2.47 -6.29 -6.94
C LEU A 114 -1.64 -7.13 -5.96
N PRO A 115 -0.56 -7.77 -6.42
CA PRO A 115 0.33 -8.52 -5.55
C PRO A 115 1.23 -7.57 -4.76
N SER A 116 1.92 -8.09 -3.75
CA SER A 116 3.09 -7.40 -3.20
C SER A 116 4.21 -7.35 -4.23
N MET A 117 4.97 -6.25 -4.26
CA MET A 117 6.07 -6.05 -5.21
C MET A 117 7.09 -7.19 -5.16
N GLU A 118 7.33 -7.78 -3.98
CA GLU A 118 8.22 -8.93 -3.82
C GLU A 118 7.81 -10.12 -4.71
N SER A 119 6.51 -10.39 -4.79
CA SER A 119 5.96 -11.49 -5.59
C SER A 119 6.15 -11.31 -7.09
N ILE A 120 6.41 -10.08 -7.57
CA ILE A 120 6.66 -9.78 -8.99
C ILE A 120 8.13 -9.48 -9.29
N ARG A 121 9.05 -9.56 -8.30
CA ARG A 121 10.49 -9.28 -8.50
C ARG A 121 11.14 -10.21 -9.53
N TYR A 122 10.54 -11.33 -9.86
CA TYR A 122 11.01 -12.21 -10.94
C TYR A 122 10.84 -11.59 -12.33
N LYS A 123 9.90 -10.63 -12.49
CA LYS A 123 9.69 -9.88 -13.73
C LYS A 123 10.72 -8.76 -13.94
N PHE A 124 11.57 -8.50 -12.94
CA PHE A 124 12.54 -7.42 -12.97
C PHE A 124 13.81 -7.96 -13.61
N GLY A 125 14.09 -7.52 -14.83
CA GLY A 125 15.23 -7.98 -15.63
C GLY A 125 14.92 -9.21 -16.46
N LYS A 126 15.76 -9.46 -17.47
CA LYS A 126 15.66 -10.65 -18.32
C LYS A 126 16.73 -11.66 -17.91
N PRO A 127 16.37 -12.94 -17.69
CA PRO A 127 17.38 -13.97 -17.46
C PRO A 127 18.22 -14.16 -18.72
N LYS A 128 19.52 -14.34 -18.54
CA LYS A 128 20.47 -14.68 -19.60
C LYS A 128 21.36 -15.84 -19.14
N ILE A 129 21.84 -16.64 -20.07
CA ILE A 129 22.89 -17.63 -19.80
C ILE A 129 24.22 -16.88 -19.79
N ASP A 130 24.97 -17.04 -18.71
CA ASP A 130 26.29 -16.45 -18.51
C ASP A 130 27.29 -17.56 -18.12
N SER A 131 28.58 -17.23 -18.12
CA SER A 131 29.65 -18.13 -17.67
C SER A 131 30.26 -17.58 -16.39
N ASP A 132 30.02 -18.25 -15.26
CA ASP A 132 30.64 -17.90 -13.97
C ASP A 132 31.57 -19.03 -13.53
N ARG A 133 32.83 -18.70 -13.26
CA ARG A 133 33.89 -19.66 -12.88
C ARG A 133 34.01 -20.90 -13.80
N GLY A 134 33.65 -20.76 -15.08
CA GLY A 134 33.72 -21.84 -16.08
C GLY A 134 32.45 -22.70 -16.19
N GLU A 135 31.43 -22.44 -15.38
CA GLU A 135 30.14 -23.12 -15.45
C GLU A 135 29.07 -22.22 -16.08
N ARG A 136 28.15 -22.83 -16.84
CA ARG A 136 27.00 -22.11 -17.39
C ARG A 136 25.99 -21.85 -16.29
N VAL A 137 25.73 -20.58 -16.02
CA VAL A 137 24.78 -20.15 -14.99
C VAL A 137 23.69 -19.28 -15.59
N ILE A 138 22.51 -19.24 -14.94
CA ILE A 138 21.48 -18.26 -15.26
C ILE A 138 21.78 -17.01 -14.44
N SER A 139 22.03 -15.89 -15.11
CA SER A 139 22.25 -14.59 -14.50
C SER A 139 21.09 -13.65 -14.82
N THR A 140 20.68 -12.85 -13.84
CA THR A 140 19.68 -11.79 -14.00
C THR A 140 20.22 -10.52 -13.37
N SER A 141 20.38 -9.46 -14.16
CA SER A 141 20.74 -8.14 -13.63
C SER A 141 19.48 -7.39 -13.21
N LYS A 142 19.46 -6.91 -11.96
CA LYS A 142 18.35 -6.16 -11.38
C LYS A 142 18.87 -4.86 -10.79
N ASN A 143 18.21 -3.76 -11.13
CA ASN A 143 18.37 -2.49 -10.42
C ASN A 143 17.62 -2.56 -9.09
N TYR A 144 18.27 -2.13 -8.01
CA TYR A 144 17.67 -1.98 -6.68
C TYR A 144 17.68 -0.50 -6.31
N VAL A 145 16.54 0.00 -5.85
CA VAL A 145 16.39 1.35 -5.32
C VAL A 145 16.46 1.21 -3.81
N LEU A 146 17.49 1.80 -3.18
CA LEU A 146 17.72 1.68 -1.73
C LEU A 146 16.97 2.77 -0.95
N ASP A 147 16.86 3.95 -1.54
CA ASP A 147 16.23 5.12 -0.93
C ASP A 147 14.88 5.41 -1.58
N GLY A 148 13.83 5.59 -0.78
CA GLY A 148 12.59 6.16 -1.27
C GLY A 148 11.37 5.84 -0.42
N VAL A 149 10.26 5.53 -1.06
CA VAL A 149 8.94 5.47 -0.43
C VAL A 149 8.34 4.08 -0.57
N GLY A 150 8.03 3.49 0.57
CA GLY A 150 7.27 2.26 0.71
C GLY A 150 5.80 2.55 0.98
N TYR A 151 4.96 1.65 0.47
CA TYR A 151 3.51 1.69 0.64
C TYR A 151 3.04 0.34 1.14
N LYS A 152 2.15 0.35 2.12
CA LYS A 152 1.36 -0.82 2.50
C LYS A 152 -0.11 -0.50 2.32
N VAL A 153 -0.79 -1.32 1.55
CA VAL A 153 -2.19 -1.12 1.16
C VAL A 153 -3.03 -2.25 1.72
N TYR A 154 -4.16 -1.89 2.29
CA TYR A 154 -5.24 -2.78 2.68
C TYR A 154 -6.51 -2.30 2.01
N VAL A 155 -7.23 -3.19 1.34
CA VAL A 155 -8.48 -2.83 0.68
C VAL A 155 -9.53 -3.92 0.91
N ARG A 156 -10.78 -3.49 1.13
CA ARG A 156 -11.97 -4.31 1.09
C ARG A 156 -12.99 -3.66 0.18
N ASN A 157 -13.59 -4.47 -0.68
CA ASN A 157 -14.73 -4.10 -1.50
C ASN A 157 -15.76 -5.23 -1.46
N GLY A 158 -16.74 -5.09 -0.57
CA GLY A 158 -17.72 -6.13 -0.26
C GLY A 158 -17.03 -7.39 0.29
N LYS A 159 -17.02 -8.46 -0.50
CA LYS A 159 -16.39 -9.76 -0.14
C LYS A 159 -14.93 -9.85 -0.55
N ASN A 160 -14.49 -9.00 -1.47
CA ASN A 160 -13.11 -9.00 -1.93
C ASN A 160 -12.24 -8.26 -0.91
N THR A 161 -11.13 -8.87 -0.53
CA THR A 161 -10.13 -8.25 0.34
C THR A 161 -8.76 -8.50 -0.22
N ASN A 162 -7.91 -7.48 -0.20
CA ASN A 162 -6.52 -7.61 -0.59
C ASN A 162 -5.62 -6.82 0.35
N ASN A 163 -4.39 -7.29 0.51
CA ASN A 163 -3.33 -6.55 1.17
C ASN A 163 -2.03 -6.80 0.44
N PHE A 164 -1.28 -5.73 0.19
CA PHE A 164 -0.03 -5.81 -0.54
C PHE A 164 0.89 -4.65 -0.17
N SER A 165 2.16 -4.82 -0.42
CA SER A 165 3.16 -3.77 -0.24
C SER A 165 3.99 -3.57 -1.49
N PHE A 166 4.39 -2.33 -1.74
CA PHE A 166 5.24 -1.99 -2.88
C PHE A 166 6.06 -0.74 -2.55
N ASP A 167 7.19 -0.59 -3.21
CA ASP A 167 8.10 0.53 -3.00
C ASP A 167 8.59 1.08 -4.33
N ASN A 168 8.78 2.40 -4.38
CA ASN A 168 9.45 3.06 -5.50
C ASN A 168 8.92 2.70 -6.92
N PRO A 169 7.60 2.55 -7.13
CA PRO A 169 7.08 1.99 -8.38
C PRO A 169 7.41 2.89 -9.58
N LYS A 170 7.49 4.22 -9.40
CA LYS A 170 7.89 5.17 -10.44
C LYS A 170 9.33 4.97 -10.90
N SER A 171 10.24 4.70 -9.99
CA SER A 171 11.65 4.43 -10.30
C SER A 171 11.78 3.09 -11.03
N TYR A 172 11.11 2.05 -10.54
CA TYR A 172 11.14 0.74 -11.18
C TYR A 172 10.49 0.74 -12.57
N LEU A 173 9.40 1.50 -12.77
CA LEU A 173 8.74 1.58 -14.07
C LEU A 173 9.65 2.15 -15.16
N LYS A 174 10.60 3.04 -14.83
CA LYS A 174 11.61 3.53 -15.79
C LYS A 174 12.52 2.42 -16.30
N TYR A 175 12.84 1.44 -15.46
CA TYR A 175 13.72 0.32 -15.80
C TYR A 175 12.95 -0.87 -16.40
N TYR A 176 11.69 -1.05 -15.99
CA TYR A 176 10.84 -2.19 -16.36
C TYR A 176 9.46 -1.70 -16.83
N PRO A 177 9.38 -0.97 -17.97
CA PRO A 177 8.15 -0.30 -18.41
C PRO A 177 7.02 -1.23 -18.84
N THR A 178 7.31 -2.52 -19.04
CA THR A 178 6.34 -3.53 -19.49
C THR A 178 5.81 -4.39 -18.36
N VAL A 179 6.08 -4.05 -17.09
CA VAL A 179 5.56 -4.78 -15.94
C VAL A 179 4.23 -4.15 -15.52
N ASP A 180 3.14 -4.84 -15.81
CA ASP A 180 1.77 -4.33 -15.63
C ASP A 180 1.47 -3.90 -14.17
N GLU A 181 2.01 -4.62 -13.19
CA GLU A 181 1.82 -4.25 -11.79
C GLU A 181 2.51 -2.93 -11.44
N LEU A 182 3.67 -2.64 -12.04
CA LEU A 182 4.33 -1.34 -11.85
C LEU A 182 3.51 -0.20 -12.45
N ILE A 183 2.85 -0.44 -13.58
CA ILE A 183 1.93 0.53 -14.19
C ILE A 183 0.76 0.77 -13.21
N SER A 184 0.13 -0.30 -12.75
CA SER A 184 -1.03 -0.25 -11.85
C SER A 184 -0.71 0.42 -10.51
N TYR A 185 0.46 0.17 -9.91
CA TYR A 185 0.89 0.89 -8.70
C TYR A 185 1.03 2.39 -8.96
N ASN A 186 1.58 2.80 -10.10
CA ASN A 186 1.71 4.23 -10.44
C ASN A 186 0.35 4.88 -10.73
N GLU A 187 -0.59 4.16 -11.34
CA GLU A 187 -1.95 4.63 -11.54
C GLU A 187 -2.68 4.83 -10.21
N LEU A 188 -2.56 3.88 -9.27
CA LEU A 188 -3.06 4.02 -7.90
C LEU A 188 -2.50 5.29 -7.24
N LEU A 189 -1.18 5.48 -7.26
CA LEU A 189 -0.56 6.70 -6.71
C LEU A 189 -1.04 7.97 -7.42
N SER A 190 -1.32 7.91 -8.71
CA SER A 190 -1.82 9.06 -9.48
C SER A 190 -3.25 9.45 -9.06
N VAL A 191 -4.11 8.48 -8.76
CA VAL A 191 -5.45 8.75 -8.21
C VAL A 191 -5.34 9.41 -6.84
N LEU A 192 -4.49 8.88 -5.95
CA LEU A 192 -4.32 9.41 -4.59
C LEU A 192 -3.76 10.83 -4.59
N GLU A 193 -2.73 11.10 -5.41
CA GLU A 193 -2.14 12.42 -5.55
C GLU A 193 -3.16 13.42 -6.11
N LYS A 194 -3.88 13.04 -7.17
CA LYS A 194 -4.89 13.90 -7.80
C LYS A 194 -6.04 14.24 -6.85
N GLU A 195 -6.52 13.26 -6.09
CA GLU A 195 -7.73 13.43 -5.30
C GLU A 195 -7.48 13.99 -3.90
N PHE A 196 -6.32 13.70 -3.33
CA PHE A 196 -6.02 13.98 -1.93
C PHE A 196 -4.64 14.62 -1.69
N SER A 197 -3.83 14.83 -2.72
CA SER A 197 -2.44 15.27 -2.58
C SER A 197 -1.63 14.38 -1.62
N PHE A 198 -1.89 13.07 -1.70
CA PHE A 198 -1.36 12.04 -0.81
C PHE A 198 -0.12 11.33 -1.38
#